data_AF-L8LFM7-F1
#
_entry.id   AF-L8LFM7-F1
#
_cell.length_a   1.000
_cell.length_b   1.000
_cell.length_c   1.000
_cell.angle_alpha   90.00
_cell.angle_beta   90.00
_cell.angle_gamma   90.00
#
_symmetry.space_group_name_H-M   'P 1'
#
loop_
_entity.id
_entity.type
_entity.pdbx_description
1 polymer ?
#
loop_
_entity_poly.entity_id
_entity_poly.type
_entity_poly.pdbx_seq_one_letter_code
_entity_poly.pdbx_strand_id
1 'polypeptide(L)'
;MTGVVSPLTIRLGTVILYTGSLYLLYLTGVRLFGIKAARLTLAIASIIPIFQIAFGILTLPDGPLIFFWTASLYCAAWEFFPTSSYSPSYRLGILGILVGLACLGKYHGFILGLGILGFVVFSPVHRRLLLSAWSWLAIALFGLTLFPILFWNLNHDWISFRFHLSSRFIPAPGVTPPGYSLVKVLVVFLTNILYLFPSFGIPLHWAILRSWRLQFQQPQKDLQENLILWVSLPLILGFTFLGGSQQILAAWPMAGFWSATLILGKYAVKWDQSLVRRWLKYSLISIVTLMVIFLSHLHLGILQKPSQYALFGGFLTLEQDNSTEMFPLQQLRDGFTQSSELSQALAEADFVFTNAYYLAGQIDMALTPLRSLPVTTLSDDMRGFAFWFDPEDWVGKNALYITKESYAQMVALTQVYSSYFAEFREIGTIPIKRGGEITEVFHVYQAQEMLRPYPIGLR
;
A
#
# COMPACT_ATOMS: atom_id res chain seq x y z
N MET A 1 6.78 9.52 19.03
CA MET A 1 5.70 9.60 20.05
C MET A 1 5.93 8.66 21.23
N THR A 2 6.43 7.42 21.05
CA THR A 2 6.75 6.52 22.19
C THR A 2 8.25 6.37 22.47
N GLY A 3 9.13 6.78 21.55
CA GLY A 3 10.57 6.49 21.61
C GLY A 3 10.92 5.01 21.37
N VAL A 4 9.92 4.13 21.30
CA VAL A 4 10.08 2.68 21.11
C VAL A 4 9.82 2.32 19.66
N VAL A 5 10.86 1.84 18.98
CA VAL A 5 10.78 1.32 17.62
C VAL A 5 10.46 -0.17 17.67
N SER A 6 9.20 -0.52 17.39
CA SER A 6 8.76 -1.91 17.30
C SER A 6 7.82 -2.14 16.11
N PRO A 7 7.65 -3.39 15.66
CA PRO A 7 6.70 -3.72 14.61
C PRO A 7 5.26 -3.24 14.91
N LEU A 8 4.86 -3.18 16.17
CA LEU A 8 3.54 -2.72 16.59
C LEU A 8 3.44 -1.18 16.58
N THR A 9 4.43 -0.48 17.12
CA THR A 9 4.37 0.99 17.26
C THR A 9 4.34 1.69 15.90
N ILE A 10 5.03 1.15 14.90
CA ILE A 10 5.02 1.68 13.52
C ILE A 10 3.69 1.43 12.80
N ARG A 11 2.93 0.41 13.21
CA ARG A 11 1.63 0.04 12.60
C ARG A 11 0.43 0.62 13.32
N LEU A 12 0.62 1.23 14.50
CA LEU A 12 -0.49 1.69 15.34
C LEU A 12 -1.41 2.67 14.59
N GLY A 13 -0.83 3.62 13.84
CA GLY A 13 -1.60 4.54 13.00
C GLY A 13 -2.45 3.83 11.95
N THR A 14 -1.87 2.85 11.26
CA THR A 14 -2.57 2.02 10.27
C THR A 14 -3.73 1.24 10.91
N VAL A 15 -3.50 0.61 12.06
CA VAL A 15 -4.54 -0.15 12.78
C VAL A 15 -5.71 0.77 13.15
N ILE A 16 -5.43 1.94 13.73
CA ILE A 16 -6.46 2.92 14.12
C ILE A 16 -7.27 3.38 12.89
N LEU A 17 -6.58 3.77 11.81
CA LEU A 17 -7.23 4.24 10.58
C LEU A 17 -8.07 3.14 9.93
N TYR A 18 -7.59 1.90 9.91
CA TYR A 18 -8.34 0.78 9.35
C TYR A 18 -9.61 0.46 10.17
N THR A 19 -9.51 0.44 11.50
CA THR A 19 -10.68 0.29 12.38
C THR A 19 -11.69 1.41 12.15
N GLY A 20 -11.22 2.66 12.06
CA GLY A 20 -12.07 3.81 11.73
C GLY A 20 -12.73 3.67 10.34
N SER A 21 -12.01 3.13 9.36
CA SER A 21 -12.52 2.89 8.01
C SER A 21 -13.65 1.86 8.00
N LEU A 22 -13.50 0.75 8.73
CA LEU A 22 -14.55 -0.26 8.88
C LEU A 22 -15.81 0.32 9.54
N TYR A 23 -15.63 1.13 10.58
CA TYR A 23 -16.74 1.79 11.26
C TYR A 23 -17.49 2.76 10.32
N LEU A 24 -16.77 3.60 9.58
CA LEU A 24 -17.36 4.50 8.60
C LEU A 24 -18.02 3.74 7.44
N LEU A 25 -17.45 2.61 7.00
CA LEU A 25 -18.03 1.75 5.97
C LEU A 25 -19.38 1.19 6.44
N TYR A 26 -19.43 0.71 7.69
CA TYR A 26 -20.67 0.27 8.32
C TYR A 26 -21.70 1.40 8.38
N LEU A 27 -21.33 2.60 8.88
CA LEU A 27 -22.25 3.74 8.95
C LEU A 27 -22.76 4.18 7.57
N THR A 28 -21.89 4.14 6.55
CA THR A 28 -22.25 4.39 5.15
C THR A 28 -23.26 3.36 4.65
N GLY A 29 -23.04 2.08 4.94
CA GLY A 29 -23.97 1.00 4.62
C GLY A 29 -25.32 1.16 5.31
N VAL A 30 -25.33 1.57 6.59
CA VAL A 30 -26.58 1.84 7.32
C VAL A 30 -27.36 2.95 6.62
N ARG A 31 -26.66 4.03 6.24
CA ARG A 31 -27.28 5.19 5.61
C ARG A 31 -27.85 4.89 4.23
N LEU A 32 -27.13 4.11 3.41
CA LEU A 32 -27.49 3.85 2.02
C LEU A 32 -28.45 2.67 1.84
N PHE A 33 -28.25 1.59 2.61
CA PHE A 33 -28.88 0.29 2.35
C PHE A 33 -29.50 -0.36 3.60
N GLY A 34 -29.44 0.32 4.76
CA GLY A 34 -30.00 -0.13 6.01
C GLY A 34 -29.11 -1.09 6.80
N ILE A 35 -29.50 -1.33 8.06
CA ILE A 35 -28.70 -2.03 9.08
C ILE A 35 -28.29 -3.46 8.69
N LYS A 36 -29.17 -4.20 8.01
CA LYS A 36 -28.89 -5.59 7.61
C LYS A 36 -27.78 -5.64 6.55
N ALA A 37 -27.85 -4.78 5.53
CA ALA A 37 -26.84 -4.68 4.50
C ALA A 37 -25.50 -4.22 5.09
N ALA A 38 -25.54 -3.22 5.97
CA ALA A 38 -24.36 -2.70 6.65
C ALA A 38 -23.58 -3.76 7.45
N ARG A 39 -24.30 -4.60 8.21
CA ARG A 39 -23.69 -5.71 8.97
C ARG A 39 -23.02 -6.73 8.06
N LEU A 40 -23.65 -7.06 6.93
CA LEU A 40 -23.06 -7.97 5.94
C LEU A 40 -21.86 -7.33 5.24
N THR A 41 -21.93 -6.06 4.86
CA THR A 41 -20.79 -5.31 4.31
C THR A 41 -19.62 -5.31 5.28
N LEU A 42 -19.86 -5.00 6.56
CA LEU A 42 -18.82 -5.01 7.59
C LEU A 42 -18.18 -6.39 7.75
N ALA A 43 -18.99 -7.46 7.81
CA ALA A 43 -18.49 -8.82 7.91
C ALA A 43 -17.65 -9.21 6.68
N ILE A 44 -18.14 -8.93 5.47
CA ILE A 44 -17.44 -9.20 4.22
C ILE A 44 -16.10 -8.46 4.17
N ALA A 45 -16.10 -7.14 4.41
CA ALA A 45 -14.91 -6.30 4.36
C ALA A 45 -13.87 -6.68 5.44
N SER A 46 -14.32 -7.18 6.60
CA SER A 46 -13.44 -7.64 7.67
C SER A 46 -12.83 -9.02 7.40
N ILE A 47 -13.48 -9.88 6.61
CA ILE A 47 -12.99 -11.23 6.32
C ILE A 47 -12.04 -11.22 5.11
N ILE A 48 -12.27 -10.37 4.11
CA ILE A 48 -11.43 -10.29 2.91
C ILE A 48 -9.97 -10.00 3.31
N PRO A 49 -9.01 -10.91 3.00
CA PRO A 49 -7.67 -10.85 3.58
C PRO A 49 -6.85 -9.66 3.05
N ILE A 50 -6.97 -9.35 1.76
CA ILE A 50 -6.22 -8.24 1.17
C ILE A 50 -6.57 -6.88 1.79
N PHE A 51 -7.81 -6.67 2.27
CA PHE A 51 -8.16 -5.43 2.96
C PHE A 51 -7.47 -5.33 4.32
N GLN A 52 -7.41 -6.43 5.09
CA GLN A 52 -6.68 -6.46 6.35
C GLN A 52 -5.19 -6.23 6.13
N ILE A 53 -4.60 -6.91 5.14
CA ILE A 53 -3.17 -6.83 4.85
C ILE A 53 -2.79 -5.43 4.34
N ALA A 54 -3.46 -4.95 3.29
CA ALA A 54 -3.09 -3.70 2.63
C ALA A 54 -3.49 -2.44 3.42
N PHE A 55 -4.61 -2.48 4.16
CA PHE A 55 -5.11 -1.30 4.86
C PHE A 55 -4.87 -1.32 6.37
N GLY A 56 -4.72 -2.49 6.98
CA GLY A 56 -4.67 -2.65 8.45
C GLY A 56 -3.33 -3.14 9.01
N ILE A 57 -2.55 -3.93 8.25
CA ILE A 57 -1.30 -4.56 8.74
C ILE A 57 -0.06 -3.88 8.17
N LEU A 58 -0.03 -3.64 6.86
CA LEU A 58 1.12 -2.99 6.24
C LEU A 58 1.02 -1.47 6.43
N THR A 59 2.11 -0.85 6.86
CA THR A 59 2.21 0.62 6.94
C THR A 59 2.40 1.18 5.53
N LEU A 60 1.28 1.25 4.80
CA LEU A 60 1.20 1.74 3.43
C LEU A 60 0.42 3.07 3.38
N PRO A 61 0.60 3.87 2.32
CA PRO A 61 -0.24 5.05 2.05
C PRO A 61 -1.74 4.70 1.89
N ASP A 62 -2.04 3.42 1.67
CA ASP A 62 -3.39 2.90 1.54
C ASP A 62 -4.24 3.01 2.82
N GLY A 63 -3.63 3.04 4.01
CA GLY A 63 -4.34 3.22 5.29
C GLY A 63 -5.04 4.59 5.41
N PRO A 64 -4.30 5.72 5.33
CA PRO A 64 -4.89 7.05 5.27
C PRO A 64 -5.85 7.23 4.08
N LEU A 65 -5.49 6.70 2.90
CA LEU A 65 -6.37 6.74 1.73
C LEU A 65 -7.74 6.14 2.06
N ILE A 66 -7.80 4.90 2.56
CA ILE A 66 -9.08 4.22 2.72
C ILE A 66 -9.94 4.84 3.82
N PHE A 67 -9.32 5.42 4.85
CA PHE A 67 -10.01 6.17 5.88
C PHE A 67 -10.72 7.39 5.30
N PHE A 68 -9.98 8.27 4.61
CA PHE A 68 -10.55 9.47 4.03
C PHE A 68 -11.45 9.19 2.82
N TRP A 69 -11.19 8.11 2.09
CA TRP A 69 -12.08 7.60 1.04
C TRP A 69 -13.44 7.23 1.64
N THR A 70 -13.45 6.43 2.71
CA THR A 70 -14.69 5.99 3.34
C THR A 70 -15.40 7.13 4.08
N ALA A 71 -14.65 8.05 4.70
CA ALA A 71 -15.21 9.27 5.27
C ALA A 71 -15.89 10.13 4.20
N SER A 72 -15.29 10.25 3.01
CA SER A 72 -15.89 10.94 1.87
C SER A 72 -17.20 10.27 1.44
N LEU A 73 -17.23 8.93 1.37
CA LEU A 73 -18.47 8.19 1.06
C LEU A 73 -19.55 8.38 2.12
N TYR A 74 -19.17 8.37 3.40
CA TYR A 74 -20.09 8.62 4.50
C TYR A 74 -20.70 10.03 4.42
N CYS A 75 -19.85 11.05 4.16
CA CYS A 75 -20.29 12.42 3.96
C CYS A 75 -21.19 12.56 2.73
N ALA A 76 -20.80 11.95 1.60
CA ALA A 76 -21.59 11.90 0.37
C ALA A 76 -22.95 11.20 0.56
N ALA A 77 -23.01 10.13 1.36
CA ALA A 77 -24.25 9.44 1.67
C ALA A 77 -25.25 10.34 2.42
N TRP A 78 -24.75 11.20 3.32
CA TRP A 78 -25.59 12.19 4.02
C TRP A 78 -25.98 13.37 3.14
N GLU A 79 -25.07 13.83 2.30
CA GLU A 79 -25.32 14.95 1.39
C GLU A 79 -26.32 14.55 0.29
N PHE A 80 -26.06 13.48 -0.45
CA PHE A 80 -26.83 13.13 -1.65
C PHE A 80 -28.16 12.43 -1.36
N PHE A 81 -28.34 11.81 -0.20
CA PHE A 81 -29.55 11.04 0.11
C PHE A 81 -30.27 11.53 1.38
N PRO A 82 -30.62 12.83 1.50
CA PRO A 82 -31.32 13.35 2.68
C PRO A 82 -32.70 12.72 2.84
N THR A 83 -33.27 12.80 4.04
CA THR A 83 -34.63 12.31 4.33
C THR A 83 -35.72 13.23 3.77
N SER A 84 -35.38 14.49 3.52
CA SER A 84 -36.24 15.52 2.91
C SER A 84 -35.90 15.76 1.44
N SER A 85 -36.61 16.68 0.79
CA SER A 85 -36.24 17.18 -0.54
C SER A 85 -34.77 17.57 -0.60
N TYR A 86 -34.08 17.09 -1.63
CA TYR A 86 -32.65 17.30 -1.78
C TYR A 86 -32.32 18.80 -1.98
N SER A 87 -31.32 19.30 -1.26
CA SER A 87 -30.74 20.65 -1.40
C SER A 87 -29.25 20.61 -1.04
N PRO A 88 -28.36 21.26 -1.82
CA PRO A 88 -26.94 21.35 -1.49
C PRO A 88 -26.68 21.94 -0.11
N SER A 89 -25.74 21.37 0.64
CA SER A 89 -25.42 21.83 2.00
C SER A 89 -23.91 22.02 2.24
N TYR A 90 -23.56 22.56 3.41
CA TYR A 90 -22.18 22.73 3.89
C TYR A 90 -21.33 21.45 3.83
N ARG A 91 -21.98 20.27 3.80
CA ARG A 91 -21.30 18.98 3.68
C ARG A 91 -20.48 18.85 2.40
N LEU A 92 -20.79 19.61 1.34
CA LEU A 92 -19.94 19.65 0.15
C LEU A 92 -18.56 20.25 0.46
N GLY A 93 -18.48 21.28 1.32
CA GLY A 93 -17.21 21.82 1.79
C GLY A 93 -16.38 20.78 2.55
N ILE A 94 -17.02 20.04 3.45
CA ILE A 94 -16.40 18.92 4.19
C ILE A 94 -15.94 17.83 3.21
N LEU A 95 -16.76 17.51 2.21
CA LEU A 95 -16.42 16.52 1.19
C LEU A 95 -15.17 16.94 0.40
N GLY A 96 -15.03 18.23 0.06
CA GLY A 96 -13.82 18.77 -0.58
C GLY A 96 -12.56 18.55 0.27
N ILE A 97 -12.64 18.82 1.57
CA ILE A 97 -11.53 18.54 2.51
C ILE A 97 -11.22 17.04 2.56
N LEU A 98 -12.23 16.18 2.73
CA LEU A 98 -12.04 14.74 2.86
C LEU A 98 -11.45 14.11 1.59
N VAL A 99 -11.88 14.53 0.41
CA VAL A 99 -11.29 14.09 -0.87
C VAL A 99 -9.85 14.60 -0.99
N GLY A 100 -9.56 15.83 -0.57
CA GLY A 100 -8.20 16.38 -0.52
C GLY A 100 -7.28 15.57 0.40
N LEU A 101 -7.75 15.21 1.59
CA LEU A 101 -7.03 14.35 2.53
C LEU A 101 -6.82 12.93 1.99
N ALA A 102 -7.80 12.39 1.24
CA ALA A 102 -7.62 11.12 0.54
C ALA A 102 -6.50 11.22 -0.53
N CYS A 103 -6.42 12.32 -1.28
CA CYS A 103 -5.35 12.58 -2.24
C CYS A 103 -3.97 12.71 -1.57
N LEU A 104 -3.90 13.37 -0.41
CA LEU A 104 -2.66 13.47 0.38
C LEU A 104 -2.22 12.11 0.92
N GLY A 105 -3.16 11.23 1.27
CA GLY A 105 -2.85 9.83 1.61
C GLY A 105 -2.29 9.07 0.42
N LYS A 106 -2.97 9.12 -0.73
CA LYS A 106 -2.53 8.51 -2.00
C LYS A 106 -3.27 9.13 -3.18
N TYR A 107 -2.60 9.24 -4.34
CA TYR A 107 -3.18 9.83 -5.56
C TYR A 107 -4.44 9.14 -6.09
N HIS A 108 -4.79 7.96 -5.58
CA HIS A 108 -6.07 7.32 -5.90
C HIS A 108 -7.26 8.16 -5.42
N GLY A 109 -7.07 9.05 -4.43
CA GLY A 109 -8.09 10.02 -4.00
C GLY A 109 -8.59 10.94 -5.12
N PHE A 110 -7.78 11.22 -6.15
CA PHE A 110 -8.24 11.97 -7.32
C PHE A 110 -9.31 11.20 -8.09
N ILE A 111 -9.15 9.88 -8.20
CA ILE A 111 -10.11 9.00 -8.89
C ILE A 111 -11.43 8.92 -8.09
N LEU A 112 -11.37 8.96 -6.74
CA LEU A 112 -12.57 9.13 -5.91
C LEU A 112 -13.30 10.44 -6.20
N GLY A 113 -12.57 11.56 -6.22
CA GLY A 113 -13.14 12.87 -6.51
C GLY A 113 -13.81 12.91 -7.90
N LEU A 114 -13.14 12.36 -8.91
CA LEU A 114 -13.70 12.22 -10.26
C LEU A 114 -14.91 11.28 -10.30
N GLY A 115 -14.91 10.20 -9.52
CA GLY A 115 -16.05 9.30 -9.37
C GLY A 115 -17.27 10.01 -8.78
N ILE A 116 -17.08 10.74 -7.67
CA ILE A 116 -18.15 11.55 -7.05
C ILE A 116 -18.68 12.58 -8.05
N LEU A 117 -17.79 13.31 -8.75
CA LEU A 117 -18.20 14.27 -9.76
C LEU A 117 -18.97 13.60 -10.91
N GLY A 118 -18.51 12.44 -11.37
CA GLY A 118 -19.21 11.62 -12.36
C GLY A 118 -20.63 11.28 -11.92
N PHE A 119 -20.80 10.79 -10.69
CA PHE A 119 -22.14 10.55 -10.13
C PHE A 119 -23.03 11.80 -10.16
N VAL A 120 -22.50 12.96 -9.75
CA VAL A 120 -23.21 14.24 -9.73
C VAL A 120 -23.64 14.67 -11.14
N VAL A 121 -22.73 14.59 -12.12
CA VAL A 121 -22.99 14.94 -13.53
C VAL A 121 -24.05 14.03 -14.15
N PHE A 122 -24.00 12.73 -13.86
CA PHE A 122 -24.90 11.73 -14.43
C PHE A 122 -26.17 11.47 -13.60
N SER A 123 -26.36 12.15 -12.48
CA SER A 123 -27.59 12.10 -11.68
C SER A 123 -28.40 13.40 -11.79
N PRO A 124 -29.54 13.41 -12.53
CA PRO A 124 -30.30 14.65 -12.76
C PRO A 124 -30.69 15.41 -11.49
N VAL A 125 -31.05 14.68 -10.42
CA VAL A 125 -31.42 15.26 -9.13
C VAL A 125 -30.28 16.07 -8.50
N HIS A 126 -29.02 15.67 -8.77
CA HIS A 126 -27.80 16.23 -8.23
C HIS A 126 -27.06 17.15 -9.22
N ARG A 127 -27.56 17.41 -10.43
CA ARG A 127 -26.86 18.33 -11.34
C ARG A 127 -26.81 19.76 -10.83
N ARG A 128 -27.82 20.18 -10.05
CA ARG A 128 -27.89 21.51 -9.42
C ARG A 128 -26.72 21.81 -8.47
N LEU A 129 -25.99 20.80 -8.01
CA LEU A 129 -24.79 20.97 -7.17
C LEU A 129 -23.73 21.72 -7.95
N LEU A 130 -23.58 21.44 -9.24
CA LEU A 130 -22.53 22.01 -10.08
C LEU A 130 -22.56 23.55 -10.11
N LEU A 131 -23.73 24.14 -9.82
CA LEU A 131 -23.94 25.59 -9.80
C LEU A 131 -24.09 26.16 -8.37
N SER A 132 -24.00 25.31 -7.33
CA SER A 132 -24.21 25.75 -5.95
C SER A 132 -22.96 26.42 -5.37
N ALA A 133 -23.16 27.46 -4.53
CA ALA A 133 -22.08 28.09 -3.78
C ALA A 133 -21.28 27.09 -2.93
N TRP A 134 -21.96 26.05 -2.43
CA TRP A 134 -21.35 24.98 -1.65
C TRP A 134 -20.37 24.11 -2.46
N SER A 135 -20.58 23.93 -3.76
CA SER A 135 -19.63 23.25 -4.64
C SER A 135 -18.38 24.08 -4.89
N TRP A 136 -18.53 25.41 -5.03
CA TRP A 136 -17.37 26.30 -5.11
C TRP A 136 -16.56 26.28 -3.81
N LEU A 137 -17.25 26.27 -2.66
CA LEU A 137 -16.60 26.06 -1.37
C LEU A 137 -15.88 24.71 -1.30
N ALA A 138 -16.48 23.64 -1.81
CA ALA A 138 -15.84 22.32 -1.90
C ALA A 138 -14.55 22.35 -2.72
N ILE A 139 -14.57 22.99 -3.89
CA ILE A 139 -13.39 23.15 -4.75
C ILE A 139 -12.31 23.98 -4.05
N ALA A 140 -12.68 25.08 -3.41
CA ALA A 140 -11.75 25.94 -2.69
C ALA A 140 -11.07 25.18 -1.53
N LEU A 141 -11.86 24.46 -0.72
CA LEU A 141 -11.33 23.69 0.41
C LEU A 141 -10.54 22.45 -0.03
N PHE A 142 -10.91 21.83 -1.15
CA PHE A 142 -10.11 20.77 -1.78
C PHE A 142 -8.74 21.31 -2.21
N GLY A 143 -8.70 22.45 -2.91
CA GLY A 143 -7.47 23.11 -3.32
C GLY A 143 -6.59 23.52 -2.13
N LEU A 144 -7.21 24.07 -1.07
CA LEU A 144 -6.51 24.41 0.17
C LEU A 144 -5.91 23.17 0.85
N THR A 145 -6.65 22.06 0.87
CA THR A 145 -6.15 20.80 1.45
C THR A 145 -4.99 20.24 0.63
N LEU A 146 -5.02 20.36 -0.70
CA LEU A 146 -3.91 19.96 -1.57
C LEU A 146 -2.73 20.93 -1.57
N PHE A 147 -2.85 22.10 -0.96
CA PHE A 147 -1.81 23.13 -1.01
C PHE A 147 -0.42 22.61 -0.62
N PRO A 148 -0.22 21.82 0.45
CA PRO A 148 1.12 21.35 0.83
C PRO A 148 1.81 20.55 -0.26
N ILE A 149 1.09 19.65 -0.94
CA ILE A 149 1.68 18.82 -1.98
C ILE A 149 1.91 19.57 -3.29
N LEU A 150 1.02 20.51 -3.62
CA LEU A 150 1.16 21.38 -4.78
C LEU A 150 2.35 22.31 -4.60
N PHE A 151 2.45 22.96 -3.44
CA PHE A 151 3.56 23.85 -3.11
C PHE A 151 4.89 23.11 -3.10
N TRP A 152 4.97 21.92 -2.49
CA TRP A 152 6.20 21.14 -2.50
C TRP A 152 6.61 20.77 -3.93
N ASN A 153 5.68 20.24 -4.75
CA ASN A 153 5.99 19.86 -6.13
C ASN A 153 6.38 21.05 -7.02
N LEU A 154 5.77 22.22 -6.82
CA LEU A 154 6.15 23.45 -7.52
C LEU A 154 7.63 23.80 -7.32
N ASN A 155 8.19 23.49 -6.14
CA ASN A 155 9.59 23.73 -5.80
C ASN A 155 10.52 22.55 -6.13
N HIS A 156 9.99 21.43 -6.65
CA HIS A 156 10.75 20.19 -6.92
C HIS A 156 10.43 19.62 -8.31
N ASP A 157 10.24 20.50 -9.30
CA ASP A 157 10.00 20.13 -10.71
C ASP A 157 8.91 19.08 -10.90
N TRP A 158 7.86 19.15 -10.07
CA TRP A 158 6.73 18.21 -10.10
C TRP A 158 7.14 16.73 -10.01
N ILE A 159 8.27 16.43 -9.37
CA ILE A 159 8.88 15.09 -9.38
C ILE A 159 7.91 13.98 -8.91
N SER A 160 7.09 14.23 -7.90
CA SER A 160 6.14 13.24 -7.41
C SER A 160 5.04 12.93 -8.45
N PHE A 161 4.53 13.95 -9.14
CA PHE A 161 3.56 13.74 -10.22
C PHE A 161 4.19 13.05 -11.44
N ARG A 162 5.40 13.46 -11.85
CA ARG A 162 6.15 12.81 -12.93
C ARG A 162 6.39 11.33 -12.61
N PHE A 163 6.78 11.01 -11.37
CA PHE A 163 6.96 9.64 -10.93
C PHE A 163 5.71 8.79 -11.09
N HIS A 164 4.55 9.30 -10.64
CA HIS A 164 3.31 8.55 -10.68
C HIS A 164 2.67 8.45 -12.07
N LEU A 165 2.90 9.44 -12.94
CA LEU A 165 2.29 9.50 -14.28
C LEU A 165 3.18 8.89 -15.38
N SER A 166 4.51 8.92 -15.23
CA SER A 166 5.42 8.44 -16.28
C SER A 166 6.59 7.62 -15.75
N SER A 167 7.45 8.19 -14.91
CA SER A 167 8.83 7.69 -14.80
C SER A 167 8.94 6.31 -14.14
N ARG A 168 8.03 5.97 -13.23
CA ARG A 168 7.96 4.61 -12.64
C ARG A 168 7.57 3.51 -13.63
N PHE A 169 7.06 3.87 -14.81
CA PHE A 169 6.68 2.94 -15.88
C PHE A 169 7.73 2.85 -16.99
N ILE A 170 8.81 3.63 -16.89
CA ILE A 170 9.92 3.58 -17.83
C ILE A 170 10.79 2.36 -17.48
N PRO A 171 11.01 1.42 -18.42
CA PRO A 171 11.89 0.28 -18.18
C PRO A 171 13.33 0.73 -17.91
N ALA A 172 14.12 -0.14 -17.28
CA ALA A 172 15.55 0.08 -17.16
C ALA A 172 16.21 0.26 -18.56
N PRO A 173 17.31 1.04 -18.66
CA PRO A 173 18.02 1.21 -19.93
C PRO A 173 18.36 -0.14 -20.57
N GLY A 174 18.08 -0.27 -21.87
CA GLY A 174 18.29 -1.52 -22.62
C GLY A 174 17.15 -2.55 -22.50
N VAL A 175 16.10 -2.29 -21.70
CA VAL A 175 14.92 -3.15 -21.60
C VAL A 175 13.80 -2.61 -22.48
N THR A 176 13.34 -3.43 -23.44
CA THR A 176 12.21 -3.07 -24.30
C THR A 176 10.91 -3.02 -23.49
N PRO A 177 10.11 -1.95 -23.57
CA PRO A 177 8.81 -1.90 -22.92
C PRO A 177 7.90 -3.03 -23.40
N PRO A 178 7.21 -3.75 -22.50
CA PRO A 178 6.28 -4.78 -22.93
C PRO A 178 5.11 -4.16 -23.71
N GLY A 179 4.73 -4.79 -24.83
CA GLY A 179 3.51 -4.44 -25.56
C GLY A 179 2.24 -4.69 -24.74
N TYR A 180 1.13 -4.08 -25.17
CA TYR A 180 -0.18 -4.25 -24.53
C TYR A 180 -0.74 -5.65 -24.79
N SER A 181 -1.21 -6.33 -23.74
CA SER A 181 -1.73 -7.71 -23.82
C SER A 181 -3.07 -7.86 -23.11
N LEU A 182 -4.09 -8.31 -23.85
CA LEU A 182 -5.40 -8.66 -23.28
C LEU A 182 -5.33 -9.87 -22.36
N VAL A 183 -4.36 -10.78 -22.58
CA VAL A 183 -4.11 -11.91 -21.67
C VAL A 183 -3.65 -11.38 -20.31
N LYS A 184 -2.77 -10.36 -20.28
CA LYS A 184 -2.37 -9.73 -19.00
C LYS A 184 -3.53 -9.02 -18.31
N VAL A 185 -4.42 -8.37 -19.05
CA VAL A 185 -5.66 -7.79 -18.50
C VAL A 185 -6.52 -8.88 -17.83
N LEU A 186 -6.70 -10.02 -18.49
CA LEU A 186 -7.41 -11.17 -17.92
C LEU A 186 -6.71 -11.72 -16.68
N VAL A 187 -5.37 -11.84 -16.71
CA VAL A 187 -4.59 -12.25 -15.55
C VAL A 187 -4.84 -11.30 -14.39
N VAL A 188 -4.74 -9.98 -14.57
CA VAL A 188 -5.01 -9.00 -13.50
C VAL A 188 -6.43 -9.12 -12.97
N PHE A 189 -7.43 -9.33 -13.83
CA PHE A 189 -8.80 -9.59 -13.41
C PHE A 189 -8.91 -10.83 -12.51
N LEU A 190 -8.30 -11.95 -12.91
CA LEU A 190 -8.29 -13.20 -12.13
C LEU A 190 -7.48 -13.04 -10.83
N THR A 191 -6.36 -12.32 -10.86
CA THR A 191 -5.56 -12.03 -9.68
C THR A 191 -6.35 -11.15 -8.69
N ASN A 192 -7.15 -10.19 -9.16
CA ASN A 192 -8.05 -9.43 -8.28
C ASN A 192 -9.07 -10.32 -7.57
N ILE A 193 -9.66 -11.31 -8.27
CA ILE A 193 -10.54 -12.32 -7.64
C ILE A 193 -9.77 -13.11 -6.58
N LEU A 194 -8.54 -13.51 -6.88
CA LEU A 194 -7.70 -14.27 -5.95
C LEU A 194 -7.33 -13.44 -4.71
N TYR A 195 -6.92 -12.19 -4.87
CA TYR A 195 -6.59 -11.29 -3.76
C TYR A 195 -7.80 -11.00 -2.86
N LEU A 196 -8.98 -10.85 -3.44
CA LEU A 196 -10.23 -10.72 -2.69
C LEU A 196 -10.64 -12.03 -2.00
N PHE A 197 -9.95 -13.13 -2.28
CA PHE A 197 -10.32 -14.52 -2.00
C PHE A 197 -11.54 -14.96 -2.84
N PRO A 198 -11.49 -16.09 -3.58
CA PRO A 198 -12.51 -16.45 -4.57
C PRO A 198 -13.95 -16.45 -4.05
N SER A 199 -14.16 -16.85 -2.79
CA SER A 199 -15.50 -16.84 -2.18
C SER A 199 -16.10 -15.44 -2.04
N PHE A 200 -15.31 -14.38 -2.07
CA PHE A 200 -15.78 -12.98 -2.07
C PHE A 200 -15.57 -12.33 -3.42
N GLY A 201 -14.43 -12.56 -4.07
CA GLY A 201 -14.10 -12.00 -5.38
C GLY A 201 -15.17 -12.32 -6.43
N ILE A 202 -15.60 -13.58 -6.54
CA ILE A 202 -16.62 -14.00 -7.51
C ILE A 202 -17.98 -13.30 -7.26
N PRO A 203 -18.61 -13.40 -6.06
CA PRO A 203 -19.88 -12.74 -5.83
C PRO A 203 -19.79 -11.21 -5.87
N LEU A 204 -18.64 -10.61 -5.53
CA LEU A 204 -18.44 -9.17 -5.63
C LEU A 204 -18.46 -8.70 -7.09
N HIS A 205 -17.73 -9.38 -7.98
CA HIS A 205 -17.77 -9.07 -9.42
C HIS A 205 -19.17 -9.30 -10.01
N TRP A 206 -19.86 -10.36 -9.60
CA TRP A 206 -21.26 -10.57 -9.98
C TRP A 206 -22.17 -9.43 -9.52
N ALA A 207 -22.02 -8.96 -8.27
CA ALA A 207 -22.84 -7.88 -7.71
C ALA A 207 -22.60 -6.55 -8.43
N ILE A 208 -21.33 -6.24 -8.74
CA ILE A 208 -20.94 -5.09 -9.55
C ILE A 208 -21.57 -5.19 -10.95
N LEU A 209 -21.41 -6.32 -11.64
CA LEU A 209 -21.93 -6.52 -12.99
C LEU A 209 -23.46 -6.44 -13.03
N ARG A 210 -24.14 -7.04 -12.05
CA ARG A 210 -25.61 -6.99 -11.93
C ARG A 210 -26.08 -5.56 -11.69
N SER A 211 -25.46 -4.84 -10.76
CA SER A 211 -25.77 -3.45 -10.46
C SER A 211 -25.55 -2.56 -11.69
N TRP A 212 -24.40 -2.69 -12.36
CA TRP A 212 -24.09 -1.93 -13.58
C TRP A 212 -25.10 -2.19 -14.71
N ARG A 213 -25.45 -3.45 -14.98
CA ARG A 213 -26.48 -3.81 -15.98
C ARG A 213 -27.84 -3.21 -15.65
N LEU A 214 -28.25 -3.24 -14.37
CA LEU A 214 -29.52 -2.66 -13.95
C LEU A 214 -29.53 -1.13 -14.12
N GLN A 215 -28.43 -0.44 -13.81
CA GLN A 215 -28.34 1.00 -14.04
C GLN A 215 -28.31 1.38 -15.51
N PHE A 216 -27.72 0.54 -16.36
CA PHE A 216 -27.74 0.75 -17.80
C PHE A 216 -29.16 0.59 -18.37
N GLN A 217 -29.91 -0.40 -17.91
CA GLN A 217 -31.29 -0.67 -18.37
C GLN A 217 -32.32 0.29 -17.78
N GLN A 218 -32.15 0.68 -16.52
CA GLN A 218 -33.07 1.53 -15.78
C GLN A 218 -32.27 2.66 -15.11
N PRO A 219 -31.74 3.61 -15.90
CA PRO A 219 -30.98 4.72 -15.36
C PRO A 219 -31.82 5.43 -14.31
N GLN A 220 -31.22 5.72 -13.15
CA GLN A 220 -31.81 6.45 -12.02
C GLN A 220 -32.69 5.64 -11.05
N LYS A 221 -32.92 4.35 -11.27
CA LYS A 221 -33.73 3.54 -10.34
C LYS A 221 -33.13 3.43 -8.94
N ASP A 222 -31.81 3.33 -8.84
CA ASP A 222 -31.11 3.12 -7.57
C ASP A 222 -29.90 4.05 -7.46
N LEU A 223 -30.14 5.32 -7.16
CA LEU A 223 -29.07 6.31 -7.13
C LEU A 223 -27.98 5.98 -6.10
N GLN A 224 -28.31 5.25 -5.02
CA GLN A 224 -27.33 4.78 -4.04
C GLN A 224 -26.34 3.78 -4.66
N GLU A 225 -26.81 2.75 -5.37
CA GLU A 225 -25.92 1.85 -6.11
C GLU A 225 -25.10 2.60 -7.16
N ASN A 226 -25.71 3.57 -7.85
CA ASN A 226 -25.03 4.35 -8.88
C ASN A 226 -23.85 5.14 -8.31
N LEU A 227 -24.00 5.79 -7.14
CA LEU A 227 -22.89 6.45 -6.44
C LEU A 227 -21.74 5.46 -6.20
N ILE A 228 -22.05 4.27 -5.67
CA ILE A 228 -21.02 3.26 -5.37
C ILE A 228 -20.33 2.77 -6.64
N LEU A 229 -21.05 2.57 -7.74
CA LEU A 229 -20.44 2.20 -9.02
C LEU A 229 -19.49 3.28 -9.54
N TRP A 230 -19.88 4.56 -9.47
CA TRP A 230 -19.06 5.67 -9.93
C TRP A 230 -17.75 5.85 -9.14
N VAL A 231 -17.75 5.57 -7.85
CA VAL A 231 -16.50 5.60 -7.06
C VAL A 231 -15.69 4.30 -7.19
N SER A 232 -16.33 3.17 -7.52
CA SER A 232 -15.66 1.86 -7.60
C SER A 232 -15.06 1.57 -8.97
N LEU A 233 -15.86 1.68 -10.02
CA LEU A 233 -15.54 1.19 -11.37
C LEU A 233 -14.35 1.90 -12.01
N PRO A 234 -14.19 3.24 -11.95
CA PRO A 234 -13.05 3.90 -12.59
C PRO A 234 -11.71 3.37 -12.08
N LEU A 235 -11.60 3.10 -10.78
CA LEU A 235 -10.38 2.56 -10.18
C LEU A 235 -10.17 1.08 -10.55
N ILE A 236 -11.22 0.25 -10.42
CA ILE A 236 -11.15 -1.19 -10.72
C ILE A 236 -10.81 -1.40 -12.19
N LEU A 237 -11.56 -0.77 -13.10
CA LEU A 237 -11.37 -0.91 -14.53
C LEU A 237 -10.05 -0.27 -14.98
N GLY A 238 -9.74 0.94 -14.47
CA GLY A 238 -8.51 1.65 -14.80
C GLY A 238 -7.27 0.79 -14.54
N PHE A 239 -7.15 0.20 -13.35
CA PHE A 239 -6.01 -0.67 -13.04
C PHE A 239 -6.07 -2.03 -13.72
N THR A 240 -7.27 -2.59 -13.97
CA THR A 240 -7.39 -3.85 -14.72
C THR A 240 -6.89 -3.69 -16.15
N PHE A 241 -7.28 -2.61 -16.83
CA PHE A 241 -6.83 -2.33 -18.20
C PHE A 241 -5.37 -1.85 -18.25
N LEU A 242 -4.92 -1.03 -17.30
CA LEU A 242 -3.51 -0.65 -17.21
C LEU A 242 -2.59 -1.87 -17.03
N GLY A 243 -3.10 -2.94 -16.41
CA GLY A 243 -2.44 -4.25 -16.32
C GLY A 243 -2.06 -4.90 -17.65
N GLY A 244 -2.65 -4.45 -18.76
CA GLY A 244 -2.29 -4.91 -20.10
C GLY A 244 -0.86 -4.53 -20.50
N SER A 245 -0.33 -3.41 -19.99
CA SER A 245 1.02 -2.92 -20.29
C SER A 245 1.91 -2.79 -19.06
N GLN A 246 1.35 -2.71 -17.85
CA GLN A 246 2.09 -2.44 -16.63
C GLN A 246 1.89 -3.51 -15.57
N GLN A 247 2.87 -3.69 -14.69
CA GLN A 247 2.68 -4.50 -13.49
C GLN A 247 1.83 -3.72 -12.47
N ILE A 248 0.75 -4.34 -12.01
CA ILE A 248 -0.19 -3.73 -11.08
C ILE A 248 0.01 -4.33 -9.69
N LEU A 249 0.27 -3.48 -8.70
CA LEU A 249 0.34 -3.94 -7.31
C LEU A 249 -1.06 -4.26 -6.80
N ALA A 250 -1.15 -5.34 -6.01
CA ALA A 250 -2.39 -5.89 -5.48
C ALA A 250 -3.31 -4.86 -4.82
N ALA A 251 -2.75 -3.89 -4.10
CA ALA A 251 -3.50 -2.89 -3.35
C ALA A 251 -4.16 -1.81 -4.24
N TRP A 252 -3.68 -1.57 -5.45
CA TRP A 252 -4.11 -0.42 -6.28
C TRP A 252 -5.62 -0.40 -6.61
N PRO A 253 -6.25 -1.50 -7.07
CA PRO A 253 -7.69 -1.50 -7.33
C PRO A 253 -8.55 -1.63 -6.05
N MET A 254 -7.95 -1.88 -4.88
CA MET A 254 -8.68 -2.37 -3.71
C MET A 254 -9.60 -1.32 -3.06
N ALA A 255 -9.33 -0.02 -3.18
CA ALA A 255 -10.25 1.02 -2.69
C ALA A 255 -11.59 1.04 -3.46
N GLY A 256 -11.55 0.67 -4.75
CA GLY A 256 -12.75 0.51 -5.56
C GLY A 256 -13.53 -0.73 -5.12
N PHE A 257 -12.86 -1.86 -4.93
CA PHE A 257 -13.51 -3.08 -4.42
C PHE A 257 -14.05 -2.91 -3.00
N TRP A 258 -13.35 -2.16 -2.14
CA TRP A 258 -13.79 -1.79 -0.80
C TRP A 258 -15.17 -1.12 -0.84
N SER A 259 -15.33 -0.11 -1.70
CA SER A 259 -16.61 0.58 -1.88
C SER A 259 -17.69 -0.37 -2.42
N ALA A 260 -17.34 -1.22 -3.38
CA ALA A 260 -18.26 -2.20 -3.96
C ALA A 260 -18.80 -3.24 -2.96
N THR A 261 -18.14 -3.46 -1.81
CA THR A 261 -18.68 -4.34 -0.75
C THR A 261 -20.00 -3.84 -0.18
N LEU A 262 -20.32 -2.54 -0.30
CA LEU A 262 -21.63 -1.98 0.04
C LEU A 262 -22.74 -2.57 -0.85
N ILE A 263 -22.47 -2.70 -2.15
CA ILE A 263 -23.40 -3.32 -3.12
C ILE A 263 -23.55 -4.82 -2.80
N LEU A 264 -22.44 -5.52 -2.56
CA LEU A 264 -22.51 -6.95 -2.23
C LEU A 264 -23.29 -7.21 -0.94
N GLY A 265 -23.07 -6.42 0.12
CA GLY A 265 -23.82 -6.51 1.37
C GLY A 265 -25.33 -6.32 1.15
N LYS A 266 -25.72 -5.35 0.29
CA LYS A 266 -27.12 -5.14 -0.10
C LYS A 266 -27.73 -6.35 -0.80
N TYR A 267 -27.03 -6.96 -1.76
CA TYR A 267 -27.54 -8.16 -2.45
C TYR A 267 -27.62 -9.37 -1.52
N ALA A 268 -26.64 -9.54 -0.62
CA ALA A 268 -26.59 -10.65 0.32
C ALA A 268 -27.76 -10.65 1.32
N VAL A 269 -28.40 -9.50 1.58
CA VAL A 269 -29.65 -9.44 2.38
C VAL A 269 -30.79 -10.23 1.72
N LYS A 270 -30.80 -10.31 0.39
CA LYS A 270 -31.86 -11.00 -0.38
C LYS A 270 -31.58 -12.49 -0.59
N TRP A 271 -30.39 -12.97 -0.22
CA TRP A 271 -30.04 -14.38 -0.33
C TRP A 271 -30.58 -15.17 0.87
N ASP A 272 -30.57 -16.49 0.76
CA ASP A 272 -30.88 -17.36 1.88
C ASP A 272 -29.90 -17.09 3.04
N GLN A 273 -30.43 -16.70 4.19
CA GLN A 273 -29.62 -16.25 5.32
C GLN A 273 -28.85 -17.40 6.00
N SER A 274 -29.31 -18.64 5.85
CA SER A 274 -28.57 -19.81 6.34
C SER A 274 -27.35 -20.09 5.45
N LEU A 275 -27.49 -19.93 4.13
CA LEU A 275 -26.39 -20.04 3.17
C LEU A 275 -25.37 -18.91 3.37
N VAL A 276 -25.81 -17.66 3.56
CA VAL A 276 -24.92 -16.52 3.82
C VAL A 276 -24.09 -16.76 5.08
N ARG A 277 -24.69 -17.25 6.17
CA ARG A 277 -23.96 -17.56 7.41
C ARG A 277 -22.94 -18.66 7.21
N ARG A 278 -23.28 -19.74 6.49
CA ARG A 278 -22.35 -20.83 6.16
C ARG A 278 -21.20 -20.31 5.29
N TRP A 279 -21.50 -19.54 4.24
CA TRP A 279 -20.52 -18.91 3.37
C TRP A 279 -19.51 -18.09 4.18
N LEU A 280 -19.97 -17.12 4.98
CA LEU A 280 -19.07 -16.28 5.78
C LEU A 280 -18.25 -17.11 6.78
N LYS A 281 -18.88 -18.09 7.46
CA LYS A 281 -18.19 -18.96 8.44
C LYS A 281 -17.08 -19.78 7.78
N TYR A 282 -17.39 -20.50 6.70
CA TYR A 282 -16.40 -21.37 6.06
C TYR A 282 -15.33 -20.57 5.33
N SER A 283 -15.67 -19.43 4.72
CA SER A 283 -14.68 -18.50 4.17
C SER A 283 -13.73 -18.00 5.25
N LEU A 284 -14.25 -17.56 6.41
CA LEU A 284 -13.42 -17.14 7.53
C LEU A 284 -12.50 -18.26 8.03
N ILE A 285 -13.03 -19.47 8.22
CA ILE A 285 -12.23 -20.63 8.64
C ILE A 285 -11.12 -20.94 7.63
N SER A 286 -11.43 -20.95 6.34
CA SER A 286 -10.43 -21.18 5.29
C SER A 286 -9.36 -20.09 5.27
N ILE A 287 -9.75 -18.82 5.33
CA ILE A 287 -8.80 -17.69 5.31
C ILE A 287 -7.92 -17.70 6.56
N VAL A 288 -8.50 -17.88 7.75
CA VAL A 288 -7.72 -17.96 9.00
C VAL A 288 -6.76 -19.13 8.97
N THR A 289 -7.20 -20.30 8.51
CA THR A 289 -6.32 -21.47 8.35
C THR A 289 -5.14 -21.16 7.41
N LEU A 290 -5.41 -20.56 6.24
CA LEU A 290 -4.36 -20.18 5.28
C LEU A 290 -3.41 -19.12 5.86
N MET A 291 -3.92 -18.15 6.60
CA MET A 291 -3.11 -17.13 7.28
C MET A 291 -2.24 -17.75 8.38
N VAL A 292 -2.77 -18.69 9.15
CA VAL A 292 -1.97 -19.42 10.16
C VAL A 292 -0.85 -20.21 9.50
N ILE A 293 -1.14 -20.92 8.39
CA ILE A 293 -0.11 -21.63 7.62
C ILE A 293 0.94 -20.67 7.10
N PHE A 294 0.52 -19.55 6.50
CA PHE A 294 1.42 -18.53 5.96
C PHE A 294 2.33 -17.93 7.05
N LEU A 295 1.76 -17.50 8.19
CA LEU A 295 2.52 -16.97 9.31
C LEU A 295 3.46 -18.02 9.94
N SER A 296 3.01 -19.28 10.02
CA SER A 296 3.86 -20.39 10.48
C SER A 296 5.03 -20.62 9.53
N HIS A 297 4.82 -20.47 8.23
CA HIS A 297 5.90 -20.54 7.25
C HIS A 297 6.87 -19.36 7.38
N LEU A 298 6.36 -18.14 7.55
CA LEU A 298 7.20 -16.95 7.77
C LEU A 298 8.09 -17.09 9.02
N HIS A 299 7.58 -17.70 10.09
CA HIS A 299 8.30 -17.79 11.37
C HIS A 299 9.18 -19.04 11.49
N LEU A 300 8.65 -20.20 11.11
CA LEU A 300 9.30 -21.51 11.32
C LEU A 300 9.85 -22.13 10.04
N GLY A 301 9.49 -21.61 8.85
CA GLY A 301 9.89 -22.23 7.60
C GLY A 301 9.20 -23.57 7.34
N ILE A 302 7.92 -23.75 7.74
CA ILE A 302 7.25 -25.06 7.63
C ILE A 302 7.10 -25.59 6.18
N LEU A 303 7.17 -24.73 5.16
CA LEU A 303 7.19 -25.13 3.74
C LEU A 303 8.58 -25.00 3.11
N GLN A 304 9.57 -24.51 3.85
CA GLN A 304 10.93 -24.23 3.37
C GLN A 304 11.75 -25.52 3.27
N LYS A 305 12.65 -25.57 2.29
CA LYS A 305 13.63 -26.64 2.08
C LYS A 305 15.02 -26.02 1.86
N PRO A 306 16.00 -26.23 2.77
CA PRO A 306 15.92 -26.98 4.01
C PRO A 306 15.21 -26.21 5.15
N SER A 307 14.66 -26.92 6.14
CA SER A 307 14.20 -26.37 7.43
C SER A 307 14.01 -27.49 8.46
N GLN A 308 14.37 -27.25 9.72
CA GLN A 308 14.15 -28.16 10.83
C GLN A 308 12.66 -28.44 11.12
N TYR A 309 11.78 -27.52 10.74
CA TYR A 309 10.34 -27.62 10.95
C TYR A 309 9.58 -27.91 9.64
N ALA A 310 10.28 -28.33 8.59
CA ALA A 310 9.69 -28.56 7.28
C ALA A 310 8.65 -29.69 7.32
N LEU A 311 7.39 -29.35 7.09
CA LEU A 311 6.34 -30.34 6.90
C LEU A 311 6.62 -31.12 5.61
N PHE A 312 6.62 -32.45 5.72
CA PHE A 312 6.89 -33.36 4.60
C PHE A 312 8.24 -33.10 3.90
N GLY A 313 9.24 -32.56 4.62
CA GLY A 313 10.57 -32.28 4.07
C GLY A 313 10.66 -30.98 3.26
N GLY A 314 9.60 -30.17 3.22
CA GLY A 314 9.58 -28.85 2.58
C GLY A 314 9.36 -28.90 1.07
N PHE A 315 8.76 -27.84 0.55
CA PHE A 315 8.32 -27.74 -0.85
C PHE A 315 8.96 -26.58 -1.60
N LEU A 316 9.47 -25.56 -0.89
CA LEU A 316 10.03 -24.34 -1.46
C LEU A 316 11.53 -24.27 -1.16
N THR A 317 12.36 -24.23 -2.19
CA THR A 317 13.79 -23.92 -2.00
C THR A 317 13.96 -22.45 -1.59
N LEU A 318 15.09 -22.11 -0.99
CA LEU A 318 15.38 -20.72 -0.58
C LEU A 318 15.28 -19.72 -1.73
N GLU A 319 15.74 -20.11 -2.92
CA GLU A 319 15.68 -19.29 -4.14
C GLU A 319 14.25 -19.07 -4.67
N GLN A 320 13.34 -20.01 -4.41
CA GLN A 320 11.94 -19.95 -4.84
C GLN A 320 11.03 -19.29 -3.80
N ASP A 321 11.49 -19.23 -2.55
CA ASP A 321 10.72 -18.73 -1.44
C ASP A 321 10.88 -17.21 -1.28
N ASN A 322 10.04 -16.45 -1.97
CA ASN A 322 9.99 -14.99 -1.86
C ASN A 322 9.72 -14.47 -0.43
N SER A 323 9.35 -15.33 0.53
CA SER A 323 9.19 -14.90 1.90
C SER A 323 10.51 -14.62 2.62
N THR A 324 11.64 -15.07 2.09
CA THR A 324 13.00 -14.75 2.59
C THR A 324 13.33 -13.27 2.45
N GLU A 325 12.60 -12.54 1.59
CA GLU A 325 12.70 -11.09 1.50
C GLU A 325 12.33 -10.38 2.81
N MET A 326 11.48 -11.02 3.63
CA MET A 326 11.17 -10.57 4.98
C MET A 326 12.08 -11.26 5.99
N PHE A 327 12.85 -10.49 6.75
CA PHE A 327 13.74 -11.01 7.78
C PHE A 327 13.41 -10.48 9.18
N PRO A 328 13.70 -11.25 10.25
CA PRO A 328 13.55 -10.77 11.61
C PRO A 328 14.59 -9.69 11.92
N LEU A 329 14.14 -8.45 12.11
CA LEU A 329 15.01 -7.30 12.42
C LEU A 329 15.89 -7.52 13.65
N GLN A 330 15.41 -8.32 14.62
CA GLN A 330 16.17 -8.66 15.82
C GLN A 330 17.45 -9.43 15.50
N GLN A 331 17.45 -10.32 14.50
CA GLN A 331 18.66 -11.07 14.15
C GLN A 331 19.74 -10.17 13.53
N LEU A 332 19.33 -9.18 12.72
CA LEU A 332 20.25 -8.16 12.21
C LEU A 332 20.85 -7.34 13.36
N ARG A 333 20.02 -6.93 14.32
CA ARG A 333 20.46 -6.22 15.54
C ARG A 333 21.41 -7.06 16.37
N ASP A 334 21.07 -8.33 16.60
CA ASP A 334 21.87 -9.26 17.40
C ASP A 334 23.26 -9.45 16.79
N GLY A 335 23.35 -9.53 15.45
CA GLY A 335 24.62 -9.61 14.72
C GLY A 335 25.57 -8.44 15.04
N PHE A 336 25.06 -7.21 15.12
CA PHE A 336 25.84 -6.05 15.55
C PHE A 336 26.24 -6.11 17.03
N THR A 337 25.38 -6.63 17.91
CA THR A 337 25.71 -6.71 19.35
C THR A 337 26.67 -7.84 19.69
N GLN A 338 26.71 -8.91 18.88
CA GLN A 338 27.53 -10.09 19.13
C GLN A 338 28.95 -9.98 18.54
N SER A 339 29.16 -9.09 17.57
CA SER A 339 30.48 -8.81 17.00
C SER A 339 31.04 -7.50 17.55
N SER A 340 32.18 -7.56 18.24
CA SER A 340 32.88 -6.37 18.73
C SER A 340 33.32 -5.47 17.58
N GLU A 341 33.74 -6.04 16.46
CA GLU A 341 34.13 -5.31 15.25
C GLU A 341 32.95 -4.54 14.64
N LEU A 342 31.80 -5.19 14.46
CA LEU A 342 30.60 -4.52 13.93
C LEU A 342 30.05 -3.47 14.89
N SER A 343 30.07 -3.76 16.19
CA SER A 343 29.65 -2.80 17.22
C SER A 343 30.53 -1.56 17.25
N GLN A 344 31.85 -1.73 17.16
CA GLN A 344 32.80 -0.63 17.09
C GLN A 344 32.63 0.18 15.80
N ALA A 345 32.54 -0.50 14.65
CA ALA A 345 32.33 0.18 13.37
C ALA A 345 31.00 0.96 13.34
N LEU A 346 29.93 0.41 13.94
CA LEU A 346 28.68 1.12 14.13
C LEU A 346 28.82 2.32 15.06
N ALA A 347 29.71 2.30 16.05
CA ALA A 347 29.99 3.40 16.97
C ALA A 347 30.92 4.49 16.39
N GLU A 348 31.65 4.18 15.32
CA GLU A 348 32.53 5.12 14.60
C GLU A 348 31.88 5.73 13.35
N ALA A 349 30.85 5.10 12.80
CA ALA A 349 30.15 5.59 11.61
C ALA A 349 29.40 6.91 11.86
N ASP A 350 29.34 7.78 10.87
CA ASP A 350 28.51 9.00 10.88
C ASP A 350 27.12 8.72 10.29
N PHE A 351 27.02 7.78 9.36
CA PHE A 351 25.75 7.36 8.74
C PHE A 351 25.78 5.90 8.27
N VAL A 352 24.62 5.40 7.89
CA VAL A 352 24.47 4.07 7.28
C VAL A 352 23.82 4.24 5.92
N PHE A 353 24.29 3.50 4.92
CA PHE A 353 23.59 3.43 3.65
C PHE A 353 23.38 2.00 3.18
N THR A 354 22.41 1.85 2.28
CA THR A 354 22.13 0.62 1.55
C THR A 354 21.87 0.94 0.08
N ASN A 355 21.75 -0.08 -0.75
CA ASN A 355 21.53 0.04 -2.19
C ASN A 355 20.04 -0.09 -2.58
N ALA A 356 19.16 -0.32 -1.61
CA ALA A 356 17.72 -0.52 -1.84
C ALA A 356 16.84 0.28 -0.88
N TYR A 357 15.97 1.15 -1.43
CA TYR A 357 15.12 2.07 -0.64
C TYR A 357 14.19 1.33 0.34
N TYR A 358 13.74 0.12 0.00
CA TYR A 358 12.85 -0.65 0.86
C TYR A 358 13.59 -1.28 2.07
N LEU A 359 14.90 -1.46 1.95
CA LEU A 359 15.74 -2.07 2.96
C LEU A 359 16.21 -1.05 4.01
N ALA A 360 16.43 0.20 3.60
CA ALA A 360 16.91 1.28 4.48
C ALA A 360 16.06 1.44 5.75
N GLY A 361 14.73 1.46 5.61
CA GLY A 361 13.83 1.57 6.77
C GLY A 361 13.89 0.36 7.70
N GLN A 362 14.12 -0.85 7.17
CA GLN A 362 14.28 -2.06 7.99
C GLN A 362 15.61 -2.07 8.73
N ILE A 363 16.70 -1.66 8.08
CA ILE A 363 18.02 -1.49 8.68
C ILE A 363 17.95 -0.45 9.80
N ASP A 364 17.35 0.71 9.54
CA ASP A 364 17.18 1.78 10.54
C ASP A 364 16.44 1.27 11.79
N MET A 365 15.34 0.54 11.60
CA MET A 365 14.62 -0.07 12.72
C MET A 365 15.47 -1.08 13.52
N ALA A 366 16.35 -1.82 12.84
CA ALA A 366 17.24 -2.78 13.50
C ALA A 366 18.30 -2.05 14.33
N LEU A 367 18.89 -0.97 13.79
CA LEU A 367 20.04 -0.27 14.38
C LEU A 367 19.67 0.82 15.38
N THR A 368 18.53 1.51 15.23
CA THR A 368 18.12 2.65 16.07
C THR A 368 18.26 2.37 17.58
N PRO A 369 17.88 1.19 18.12
CA PRO A 369 18.07 0.91 19.55
C PRO A 369 19.52 0.75 20.00
N LEU A 370 20.46 0.49 19.08
CA LEU A 370 21.89 0.41 19.37
C LEU A 370 22.56 1.78 19.21
N ARG A 371 22.26 2.46 18.10
CA ARG A 371 22.74 3.81 17.81
C ARG A 371 21.78 4.50 16.86
N SER A 372 21.35 5.71 17.23
CA SER A 372 20.55 6.55 16.34
C SER A 372 21.48 7.32 15.41
N LEU A 373 21.51 6.91 14.14
CA LEU A 373 22.27 7.53 13.07
C LEU A 373 21.36 7.74 11.85
N PRO A 374 21.65 8.71 10.98
CA PRO A 374 21.00 8.80 9.68
C PRO A 374 21.19 7.51 8.88
N VAL A 375 20.10 6.99 8.31
CA VAL A 375 20.12 5.86 7.38
C VAL A 375 19.57 6.31 6.04
N THR A 376 20.35 6.10 4.97
CA THR A 376 20.00 6.53 3.61
C THR A 376 20.12 5.40 2.59
N THR A 377 19.76 5.68 1.34
CA THR A 377 19.91 4.77 0.21
C THR A 377 20.77 5.43 -0.86
N LEU A 378 21.84 4.77 -1.31
CA LEU A 378 22.64 5.19 -2.46
C LEU A 378 22.34 4.26 -3.63
N SER A 379 21.47 4.67 -4.55
CA SER A 379 21.08 3.86 -5.70
C SER A 379 20.50 4.72 -6.82
N ASP A 380 20.13 4.09 -7.93
CA ASP A 380 19.41 4.75 -9.02
C ASP A 380 17.92 5.05 -8.68
N ASP A 381 17.36 4.46 -7.62
CA ASP A 381 15.97 4.64 -7.15
C ASP A 381 15.97 4.93 -5.64
N MET A 382 16.28 6.18 -5.28
CA MET A 382 16.40 6.63 -3.88
C MET A 382 15.07 7.07 -3.28
N ARG A 383 14.08 7.43 -4.10
CA ARG A 383 12.76 7.93 -3.68
C ARG A 383 12.87 9.06 -2.65
N GLY A 384 12.18 8.94 -1.50
CA GLY A 384 12.21 9.96 -0.44
C GLY A 384 13.62 10.26 0.07
N PHE A 385 14.54 9.29 0.05
CA PHE A 385 15.92 9.48 0.52
C PHE A 385 16.70 10.52 -0.32
N ALA A 386 16.29 10.74 -1.58
CA ALA A 386 16.85 11.81 -2.42
C ALA A 386 16.60 13.22 -1.88
N PHE A 387 15.62 13.38 -0.99
CA PHE A 387 15.17 14.69 -0.49
C PHE A 387 15.27 14.83 1.03
N TRP A 388 15.59 13.74 1.75
CA TRP A 388 15.73 13.76 3.21
C TRP A 388 17.12 14.24 3.66
N PHE A 389 18.12 14.13 2.78
CA PHE A 389 19.50 14.44 3.08
C PHE A 389 20.14 15.15 1.88
N ASP A 390 21.04 16.10 2.15
CA ASP A 390 21.87 16.71 1.12
C ASP A 390 23.09 15.78 0.86
N PRO A 391 23.36 15.36 -0.39
CA PRO A 391 24.53 14.54 -0.70
C PRO A 391 25.87 15.15 -0.25
N GLU A 392 25.97 16.48 -0.20
CA GLU A 392 27.20 17.17 0.20
C GLU A 392 27.48 17.00 1.71
N ASP A 393 26.46 16.79 2.54
CA ASP A 393 26.60 16.59 3.99
C ASP A 393 27.38 15.31 4.32
N TRP A 394 27.45 14.36 3.38
CA TRP A 394 28.16 13.09 3.56
C TRP A 394 29.65 13.18 3.23
N VAL A 395 30.12 14.21 2.54
CA VAL A 395 31.52 14.32 2.14
C VAL A 395 32.42 14.43 3.39
N GLY A 396 33.49 13.63 3.41
CA GLY A 396 34.40 13.49 4.54
C GLY A 396 33.88 12.65 5.71
N LYS A 397 32.66 12.10 5.61
CA LYS A 397 32.05 11.26 6.67
C LYS A 397 32.37 9.78 6.49
N ASN A 398 32.32 9.05 7.60
CA ASN A 398 32.45 7.60 7.64
C ASN A 398 31.06 6.95 7.59
N ALA A 399 30.96 5.81 6.91
CA ALA A 399 29.70 5.10 6.74
C ALA A 399 29.82 3.60 6.98
N LEU A 400 28.67 2.98 7.27
CA LEU A 400 28.47 1.56 7.06
C LEU A 400 27.60 1.33 5.83
N TYR A 401 28.08 0.48 4.92
CA TYR A 401 27.24 -0.07 3.87
C TYR A 401 26.70 -1.43 4.32
N ILE A 402 25.39 -1.55 4.38
CA ILE A 402 24.70 -2.77 4.79
C ILE A 402 23.80 -3.24 3.65
N THR A 403 24.00 -4.48 3.21
CA THR A 403 23.30 -5.04 2.05
C THR A 403 23.06 -6.54 2.20
N LYS A 404 22.13 -7.08 1.40
CA LYS A 404 21.88 -8.51 1.26
C LYS A 404 22.92 -9.18 0.35
N GLU A 405 23.09 -10.49 0.52
CA GLU A 405 24.00 -11.35 -0.25
C GLU A 405 23.83 -11.16 -1.77
N SER A 406 22.59 -11.17 -2.25
CA SER A 406 22.29 -11.05 -3.69
C SER A 406 22.82 -9.76 -4.32
N TYR A 407 22.94 -8.68 -3.54
CA TYR A 407 23.51 -7.42 -3.98
C TYR A 407 25.02 -7.33 -3.71
N ALA A 408 25.52 -7.92 -2.62
CA ALA A 408 26.95 -7.99 -2.34
C ALA A 408 27.71 -8.75 -3.44
N GLN A 409 27.09 -9.80 -3.98
CA GLN A 409 27.61 -10.58 -5.11
C GLN A 409 27.66 -9.80 -6.43
N MET A 410 26.98 -8.64 -6.54
CA MET A 410 27.07 -7.77 -7.71
C MET A 410 28.37 -6.95 -7.64
N VAL A 411 29.49 -7.54 -8.05
CA VAL A 411 30.83 -6.93 -7.97
C VAL A 411 30.89 -5.50 -8.53
N ALA A 412 30.20 -5.24 -9.65
CA ALA A 412 30.12 -3.91 -10.24
C ALA A 412 29.52 -2.86 -9.29
N LEU A 413 28.51 -3.24 -8.50
CA LEU A 413 27.86 -2.35 -7.54
C LEU A 413 28.82 -1.99 -6.40
N THR A 414 29.51 -2.99 -5.84
CA THR A 414 30.53 -2.78 -4.79
C THR A 414 31.70 -1.93 -5.30
N GLN A 415 32.12 -2.12 -6.55
CA GLN A 415 33.15 -1.29 -7.20
C GLN A 415 32.70 0.16 -7.41
N VAL A 416 31.43 0.39 -7.73
CA VAL A 416 30.88 1.74 -7.81
C VAL A 416 31.01 2.41 -6.45
N TYR A 417 30.56 1.78 -5.37
CA TYR A 417 30.63 2.37 -4.03
C TYR A 417 32.06 2.60 -3.54
N SER A 418 32.97 1.64 -3.75
CA SER A 418 34.37 1.82 -3.33
C SER A 418 35.04 3.03 -3.98
N SER A 419 34.61 3.43 -5.18
CA SER A 419 35.12 4.64 -5.85
C SER A 419 34.71 5.97 -5.20
N TYR A 420 33.77 5.96 -4.25
CA TYR A 420 33.30 7.14 -3.52
C TYR A 420 33.95 7.29 -2.13
N PHE A 421 34.78 6.35 -1.68
CA PHE A 421 35.37 6.37 -0.33
C PHE A 421 36.89 6.18 -0.40
N ALA A 422 37.61 6.73 0.58
CA ALA A 422 39.06 6.55 0.68
C ALA A 422 39.44 5.10 1.01
N GLU A 423 38.71 4.49 1.94
CA GLU A 423 38.79 3.06 2.26
C GLU A 423 37.40 2.43 2.19
N PHE A 424 37.31 1.25 1.58
CA PHE A 424 36.07 0.49 1.50
C PHE A 424 36.38 -0.99 1.64
N ARG A 425 35.98 -1.61 2.75
CA ARG A 425 36.28 -3.02 3.04
C ARG A 425 35.11 -3.71 3.72
N GLU A 426 34.96 -5.00 3.44
CA GLU A 426 34.03 -5.85 4.18
C GLU A 426 34.60 -6.13 5.58
N ILE A 427 33.80 -5.91 6.62
CA ILE A 427 34.20 -6.11 8.02
C ILE A 427 33.42 -7.25 8.70
N GLY A 428 32.43 -7.83 8.02
CA GLY A 428 31.76 -9.01 8.53
C GLY A 428 30.41 -9.27 7.87
N THR A 429 29.85 -10.42 8.23
CA THR A 429 28.53 -10.86 7.78
C THR A 429 27.62 -11.21 8.94
N ILE A 430 26.32 -11.05 8.73
CA ILE A 430 25.28 -11.38 9.71
C ILE A 430 24.33 -12.39 9.06
N PRO A 431 24.41 -13.69 9.39
CA PRO A 431 23.51 -14.69 8.84
C PRO A 431 22.12 -14.60 9.50
N ILE A 432 21.09 -14.50 8.66
CA ILE A 432 19.69 -14.58 9.08
C ILE A 432 19.21 -16.01 8.95
N LYS A 433 18.61 -16.53 10.02
CA LYS A 433 18.15 -17.91 10.10
C LYS A 433 16.64 -18.02 10.23
N ARG A 434 16.08 -19.05 9.61
CA ARG A 434 14.69 -19.48 9.78
C ARG A 434 14.62 -21.01 9.71
N GLY A 435 13.98 -21.61 10.71
CA GLY A 435 13.94 -23.07 10.83
C GLY A 435 15.32 -23.69 10.99
N GLY A 436 16.25 -23.00 11.67
CA GLY A 436 17.63 -23.45 11.89
C GLY A 436 18.59 -23.24 10.72
N GLU A 437 18.07 -22.95 9.54
CA GLU A 437 18.83 -22.80 8.29
C GLU A 437 19.05 -21.33 7.96
N ILE A 438 20.19 -21.01 7.33
CA ILE A 438 20.48 -19.66 6.84
C ILE A 438 19.61 -19.39 5.61
N THR A 439 18.81 -18.33 5.66
CA THR A 439 17.91 -17.93 4.56
C THR A 439 18.36 -16.67 3.84
N GLU A 440 19.18 -15.85 4.49
CA GLU A 440 19.72 -14.60 3.96
C GLU A 440 21.02 -14.29 4.71
N VAL A 441 21.95 -13.58 4.08
CA VAL A 441 23.17 -13.09 4.70
C VAL A 441 23.27 -11.60 4.45
N PHE A 442 23.46 -10.84 5.52
CA PHE A 442 23.80 -9.42 5.41
C PHE A 442 25.30 -9.24 5.40
N HIS A 443 25.80 -8.48 4.43
CA HIS A 443 27.19 -8.03 4.40
C HIS A 443 27.28 -6.62 4.97
N VAL A 444 28.31 -6.40 5.77
CA VAL A 444 28.60 -5.09 6.36
C VAL A 444 29.99 -4.65 5.89
N TYR A 445 30.02 -3.50 5.22
CA TYR A 445 31.26 -2.88 4.79
C TYR A 445 31.50 -1.59 5.58
N GLN A 446 32.74 -1.41 6.01
CA GLN A 446 33.23 -0.14 6.53
C GLN A 446 33.69 0.71 5.36
N ALA A 447 33.13 1.92 5.26
CA ALA A 447 33.44 2.89 4.22
C ALA A 447 33.96 4.16 4.92
N GLN A 448 35.24 4.47 4.76
CA GLN A 448 35.88 5.61 5.43
C GLN A 448 36.05 6.78 4.47
N GLU A 449 35.78 7.98 4.99
CA GLU A 449 35.97 9.26 4.30
C GLU A 449 35.36 9.30 2.89
N MET A 450 34.07 9.66 2.80
CA MET A 450 33.41 9.85 1.51
C MET A 450 34.08 10.99 0.71
N LEU A 451 34.62 10.67 -0.45
CA LEU A 451 35.48 11.57 -1.25
C LEU A 451 34.68 12.61 -2.05
N ARG A 452 33.44 12.28 -2.43
CA ARG A 452 32.56 13.11 -3.26
C ARG A 452 31.10 12.71 -3.06
N PRO A 453 30.13 13.61 -3.29
CA PRO A 453 28.72 13.28 -3.16
C PRO A 453 28.30 12.18 -4.12
N TYR A 454 27.41 11.28 -3.67
CA TYR A 454 26.76 10.31 -4.55
C TYR A 454 25.65 11.03 -5.35
N PRO A 455 25.58 10.85 -6.69
CA PRO A 455 24.61 11.56 -7.50
C PRO A 455 23.18 11.16 -7.14
N ILE A 456 22.28 12.14 -7.07
CA ILE A 456 20.86 11.86 -6.87
C ILE A 456 20.28 11.29 -8.16
N GLY A 457 20.04 9.98 -8.18
CA GLY A 457 19.28 9.32 -9.23
C GLY A 457 17.80 9.66 -9.11
N LEU A 458 17.33 10.67 -9.86
CA LEU A 458 15.90 10.97 -9.99
C LEU A 458 15.29 10.11 -11.11
N ARG A 459 14.99 8.85 -10.79
CA ARG A 459 14.10 8.01 -11.63
C ARG A 459 12.65 8.16 -11.26
#